data_AF-F3FVU5-F1
#
_entry.id   AF-F3FVU5-F1
#
_cell.length_a   1.000
_cell.length_b   1.000
_cell.length_c   1.000
_cell.angle_alpha   90.00
_cell.angle_beta   90.00
_cell.angle_gamma   90.00
#
_symmetry.space_group_name_H-M   'P 1'
#
loop_
_entity.id
_entity.type
_entity.pdbx_description
1 polymer ?
#
loop_
_entity_poly.entity_id
_entity_poly.type
_entity_poly.pdbx_seq_one_letter_code
_entity_poly.pdbx_strand_id
1 'polypeptide(L)'
;TASGGVMIGALVSNADLAYHPLIEARYPLLSKAVLAGASPQLRNMASTGGNLLQRTRCYYFYDTGVPCNKREPGSGCPARTGLNRIHAILGASEDCVATHPSDMCVALAALEA
;
A
#
# COMPACT_ATOMS: atom_id res chain seq x y z
N THR A 1 2.14 5.86 23.72
CA THR A 1 3.40 6.63 23.87
C THR A 1 3.20 7.67 24.97
N ALA A 2 4.26 8.37 25.41
CA ALA A 2 4.13 9.46 26.39
C ALA A 2 3.18 10.59 25.92
N SER A 3 3.02 10.76 24.61
CA SER A 3 2.08 11.69 23.98
C SER A 3 0.66 11.14 23.76
N GLY A 4 0.32 9.96 24.28
CA GLY A 4 -1.01 9.35 24.16
C GLY A 4 -1.28 8.62 22.83
N GLY A 5 -0.33 8.63 21.88
CA GLY A 5 -0.39 7.87 20.62
C GLY A 5 -0.11 6.37 20.79
N VAL A 6 -0.13 5.63 19.68
CA VAL A 6 0.25 4.21 19.62
C VAL A 6 1.57 4.04 18.86
N MET A 7 2.40 3.09 19.29
CA MET A 7 3.61 2.70 18.57
C MET A 7 3.40 1.27 18.08
N ILE A 8 3.44 1.08 16.76
CA ILE A 8 3.22 -0.22 16.12
C ILE A 8 4.56 -0.74 15.62
N GLY A 9 4.97 -1.93 16.05
CA GLY A 9 6.20 -2.55 15.59
C GLY A 9 6.12 -2.93 14.11
N ALA A 10 7.20 -2.74 13.36
CA ALA A 10 7.23 -3.03 11.92
C ALA A 10 6.95 -4.50 11.57
N LEU A 11 7.21 -5.43 12.49
CA LEU A 11 6.97 -6.87 12.30
C LEU A 11 5.60 -7.34 12.81
N VAL A 12 4.77 -6.46 13.39
CA VAL A 12 3.40 -6.80 13.77
C VAL A 12 2.63 -7.22 12.53
N SER A 13 1.97 -8.38 12.57
CA SER A 13 1.17 -8.86 11.46
C SER A 13 -0.03 -7.94 11.23
N ASN A 14 -0.48 -7.84 9.98
CA ASN A 14 -1.68 -7.07 9.65
C ASN A 14 -2.91 -7.60 10.40
N ALA A 15 -3.01 -8.93 10.59
CA ALA A 15 -4.10 -9.53 11.34
C ALA A 15 -4.09 -9.09 12.81
N ASP A 16 -2.94 -9.21 13.49
CA ASP A 16 -2.82 -8.79 14.90
C ASP A 16 -3.07 -7.30 15.06
N LEU A 17 -2.55 -6.47 14.13
CA LEU A 17 -2.80 -5.03 14.13
C LEU A 17 -4.29 -4.72 14.01
N ALA A 18 -4.99 -5.35 13.06
CA ALA A 18 -6.39 -5.05 12.77
C ALA A 18 -7.34 -5.45 13.91
N TYR A 19 -7.04 -6.54 14.62
CA TYR A 19 -7.85 -7.06 15.72
C TYR A 19 -7.34 -6.65 17.10
N HIS A 20 -6.30 -5.82 17.19
CA HIS A 20 -5.82 -5.36 18.49
C HIS A 20 -6.88 -4.47 19.15
N PRO A 21 -7.33 -4.75 20.40
CA PRO A 21 -8.46 -4.03 21.02
C PRO A 21 -8.27 -2.51 21.07
N LEU A 22 -7.03 -2.05 21.34
CA LEU A 22 -6.70 -0.62 21.32
C LEU A 22 -6.88 0.03 19.94
N ILE A 23 -6.55 -0.70 18.86
CA ILE A 23 -6.65 -0.20 17.49
C ILE A 23 -8.11 -0.17 17.06
N GLU A 24 -8.90 -1.20 17.38
CA GLU A 24 -10.34 -1.18 17.12
C GLU A 24 -11.06 -0.05 17.87
N ALA A 25 -10.69 0.19 19.12
CA ALA A 25 -11.33 1.21 19.96
C ALA A 25 -10.91 2.65 19.61
N ARG A 26 -9.64 2.89 19.30
CA ARG A 26 -9.10 4.26 19.15
C ARG A 26 -8.71 4.63 17.73
N TYR A 27 -8.42 3.65 16.87
CA TYR A 27 -8.00 3.85 15.48
C TYR A 27 -8.80 2.96 14.51
N PRO A 28 -10.15 2.96 14.57
CA PRO A 28 -10.98 2.04 13.79
C PRO A 28 -10.77 2.18 12.28
N LEU A 29 -10.39 3.37 11.80
CA LEU A 29 -10.02 3.59 10.39
C LEU A 29 -8.88 2.66 9.95
N LEU A 30 -7.84 2.53 10.79
CA LEU A 30 -6.69 1.65 10.50
C LEU A 30 -7.12 0.18 10.47
N SER A 31 -7.91 -0.26 11.46
CA SER A 31 -8.44 -1.63 11.50
C SER A 31 -9.26 -1.96 10.24
N LYS A 32 -10.23 -1.09 9.88
CA LYS A 32 -11.08 -1.30 8.71
C LYS A 32 -10.31 -1.29 7.39
N ALA A 33 -9.33 -0.39 7.24
CA ALA A 33 -8.49 -0.36 6.04
C ALA A 33 -7.68 -1.65 5.88
N VAL A 34 -7.09 -2.16 6.97
CA VAL A 34 -6.37 -3.43 6.93
C VAL A 34 -7.30 -4.59 6.58
N LEU A 35 -8.51 -4.65 7.15
CA LEU A 35 -9.47 -5.74 6.90
C LEU A 35 -10.09 -5.73 5.51
N ALA A 36 -10.19 -4.56 4.86
CA ALA A 36 -10.66 -4.42 3.49
C ALA A 36 -9.66 -4.98 2.46
N GLY A 37 -8.37 -4.96 2.78
CA GLY A 37 -7.30 -5.40 1.89
C GLY A 37 -6.96 -6.88 2.01
N ALA A 38 -6.70 -7.53 0.86
CA ALA A 38 -6.21 -8.91 0.75
C ALA A 38 -7.12 -9.98 1.41
N SER A 39 -6.58 -11.18 1.61
CA SER A 39 -7.25 -12.31 2.28
C SER A 39 -6.77 -12.47 3.73
N PRO A 40 -7.54 -13.17 4.59
CA PRO A 40 -7.09 -13.49 5.95
C PRO A 40 -5.70 -14.17 6.00
N GLN A 41 -5.44 -15.10 5.08
CA GLN A 41 -4.17 -15.84 5.00
C GLN A 41 -3.00 -14.89 4.72
N LEU A 42 -3.18 -13.94 3.80
CA LEU A 42 -2.16 -12.93 3.51
C LEU A 42 -1.98 -11.96 4.68
N ARG A 43 -3.06 -11.57 5.36
CA ARG A 43 -2.98 -10.68 6.54
C ARG A 43 -2.26 -11.32 7.72
N ASN A 44 -2.35 -12.64 7.88
CA ASN A 44 -1.61 -13.37 8.91
C ASN A 44 -0.09 -13.34 8.66
N MET A 45 0.34 -13.22 7.40
CA MET A 45 1.77 -13.24 7.02
C MET A 45 2.33 -11.84 6.79
N ALA A 46 1.53 -10.91 6.28
CA ALA A 46 1.96 -9.55 5.99
C ALA A 46 2.24 -8.79 7.28
N SER A 47 3.37 -8.10 7.34
CA SER A 47 3.73 -7.23 8.46
C SER A 47 3.42 -5.77 8.16
N THR A 48 3.32 -4.95 9.22
CA THR A 48 3.10 -3.50 9.11
C THR A 48 4.18 -2.84 8.21
N GLY A 49 5.46 -3.13 8.46
CA GLY A 49 6.56 -2.61 7.64
C GLY A 49 6.54 -3.14 6.21
N GLY A 50 6.20 -4.42 6.00
CA GLY A 50 6.08 -4.99 4.65
C GLY A 50 4.91 -4.41 3.86
N ASN A 51 3.81 -4.09 4.52
CA ASN A 51 2.63 -3.48 3.91
C ASN A 51 2.91 -2.04 3.43
N LEU A 52 3.69 -1.26 4.20
CA LEU A 52 4.16 0.06 3.79
C LEU A 52 5.05 0.01 2.53
N LEU A 53 5.85 -1.05 2.39
CA LEU A 53 6.85 -1.17 1.31
C LEU A 53 6.35 -1.99 0.11
N GLN A 54 5.05 -2.32 0.06
CA GLN A 54 4.52 -3.08 -1.07
C GLN A 54 4.60 -2.27 -2.37
N ARG A 55 4.90 -2.96 -3.48
CA ARG A 55 5.02 -2.31 -4.79
C ARG A 55 3.66 -2.24 -5.51
N THR A 56 3.61 -1.37 -6.52
CA THR A 56 2.44 -1.18 -7.40
C THR A 56 1.94 -2.48 -8.04
N ARG A 57 0.65 -2.51 -8.42
CA ARG A 57 0.01 -3.61 -9.17
C ARG A 57 -0.14 -3.32 -10.67
N CYS A 58 0.58 -2.33 -11.19
CA CYS A 58 0.65 -2.03 -12.63
C CYS A 58 1.01 -3.29 -13.44
N TYR A 59 0.20 -3.62 -14.45
CA TYR A 59 0.39 -4.81 -15.29
C TYR A 59 1.75 -4.81 -16.00
N TYR A 60 2.15 -3.66 -16.54
CA TYR A 60 3.44 -3.47 -17.23
C TYR A 60 4.66 -3.53 -16.31
N PHE A 61 4.47 -3.21 -15.02
CA PHE A 61 5.54 -3.34 -14.03
C PHE A 61 5.84 -4.82 -13.73
N TYR A 62 4.81 -5.67 -13.72
CA TYR A 62 4.92 -7.11 -13.43
C TYR A 62 5.38 -7.94 -14.63
N ASP A 63 5.00 -7.57 -15.85
CA ASP A 63 5.52 -8.20 -17.05
C ASP A 63 6.93 -7.67 -17.36
N THR A 64 7.93 -8.54 -17.29
CA THR A 64 9.34 -8.17 -17.51
C THR A 64 9.68 -7.97 -18.99
N GLY A 65 8.84 -8.44 -19.91
CA GLY A 65 9.04 -8.32 -21.36
C GLY A 65 8.60 -6.98 -21.95
N VAL A 66 7.95 -6.11 -21.18
CA VAL A 66 7.44 -4.81 -21.64
C VAL A 66 8.16 -3.64 -20.96
N PRO A 67 8.32 -2.48 -21.60
CA PRO A 67 9.05 -1.36 -20.99
C PRO A 67 8.41 -0.82 -19.71
N CYS A 68 9.22 -0.40 -18.74
CA CYS A 68 8.74 0.20 -17.48
C CYS A 68 9.84 1.01 -16.77
N ASN A 69 9.73 2.34 -16.79
CA ASN A 69 10.65 3.26 -16.09
C ASN A 69 10.85 2.94 -14.60
N LYS A 70 9.83 2.41 -13.92
CA LYS A 70 9.92 2.03 -12.49
C LYS A 70 10.81 0.81 -12.26
N ARG A 71 11.00 -0.03 -13.28
CA ARG A 71 11.86 -1.22 -13.25
C ARG A 71 13.23 -0.94 -13.87
N GLU A 72 13.24 -0.30 -15.03
CA GLU A 72 14.43 0.08 -15.78
C GLU A 72 14.31 1.54 -16.25
N PRO A 73 15.00 2.49 -15.59
CA PRO A 73 14.92 3.91 -15.92
C PRO A 73 15.22 4.20 -17.40
N GLY A 74 14.37 4.99 -18.05
CA GLY A 74 14.52 5.38 -19.45
C GLY A 74 13.86 4.41 -20.46
N SER A 75 13.41 3.23 -20.02
CA SER A 75 12.72 2.27 -20.91
C SER A 75 11.33 2.75 -21.36
N GLY A 76 10.70 3.67 -20.62
CA GLY A 76 9.40 4.27 -20.95
C GLY A 76 8.25 3.77 -20.07
N CYS A 77 7.06 4.36 -20.26
CA CYS A 77 5.85 4.03 -19.49
C CYS A 77 4.64 3.76 -20.41
N PRO A 78 4.46 2.53 -20.91
CA PRO A 78 3.33 2.18 -21.78
C PRO A 78 1.97 2.30 -21.08
N ALA A 79 1.93 2.28 -19.75
CA ALA A 79 0.73 2.48 -18.95
C ALA A 79 0.09 3.87 -19.10
N ARG A 80 0.78 4.85 -19.70
CA ARG A 80 0.21 6.20 -19.87
C ARG A 80 -0.89 6.25 -20.92
N THR A 81 -0.64 5.61 -22.06
CA THR A 81 -1.53 5.60 -23.23
C THR A 81 -2.15 4.23 -23.51
N GLY A 82 -1.66 3.17 -22.86
CA GLY A 82 -2.19 1.81 -22.96
C GLY A 82 -3.27 1.49 -21.92
N LEU A 83 -3.21 0.28 -21.35
CA LEU A 83 -4.17 -0.21 -20.36
C LEU A 83 -3.99 0.50 -19.01
N ASN A 84 -4.69 1.61 -18.84
CA ASN A 84 -4.45 2.55 -17.75
C ASN A 84 -5.59 2.63 -16.71
N ARG A 85 -6.62 1.76 -16.81
CA ARG A 85 -7.82 1.80 -15.94
C ARG A 85 -7.54 1.86 -14.44
N ILE A 86 -6.48 1.20 -13.95
CA ILE A 86 -6.12 1.12 -12.51
C ILE A 86 -5.03 2.12 -12.08
N HIS A 87 -4.64 3.04 -12.97
CA HIS A 87 -3.50 3.93 -12.76
C HIS A 87 -3.92 5.29 -12.18
N ALA A 88 -2.92 6.04 -11.74
CA ALA A 88 -3.12 7.29 -11.01
C ALA A 88 -3.70 8.39 -11.91
N ILE A 89 -4.71 9.08 -11.39
CA ILE A 89 -5.27 10.31 -11.97
C ILE A 89 -4.70 11.58 -11.33
N LEU A 90 -4.01 11.45 -10.19
CA LEU A 90 -3.38 12.54 -9.44
C LEU A 90 -1.94 12.17 -9.11
N GLY A 91 -1.05 13.16 -9.09
CA GLY A 91 0.36 12.97 -8.71
C GLY A 91 1.17 12.09 -9.68
N ALA A 92 0.67 11.83 -10.87
CA ALA A 92 1.39 11.11 -11.90
C ALA A 92 2.41 12.01 -12.61
N SER A 93 3.40 11.40 -13.26
CA SER A 93 4.38 12.10 -14.11
C SER A 93 4.47 11.47 -15.49
N GLU A 94 5.25 12.12 -16.36
CA GLU A 94 5.59 11.60 -17.68
C GLU A 94 6.31 10.24 -17.62
N ASP A 95 7.01 9.96 -16.51
CA ASP A 95 7.80 8.76 -16.33
C ASP A 95 7.00 7.59 -15.74
N CYS A 96 5.96 7.86 -14.94
CA CYS A 96 5.19 6.80 -14.29
C CYS A 96 3.82 7.27 -13.81
N VAL A 97 2.80 6.45 -14.07
CA VAL A 97 1.40 6.64 -13.62
C VAL A 97 0.97 5.58 -12.58
N ALA A 98 1.91 4.85 -11.98
CA ALA A 98 1.59 3.75 -11.05
C ALA A 98 1.05 4.25 -9.70
N THR A 99 0.01 3.57 -9.18
CA THR A 99 -0.53 3.81 -7.82
C THR A 99 0.20 3.01 -6.75
N HIS A 100 0.18 3.50 -5.51
CA HIS A 100 0.50 2.71 -4.32
C HIS A 100 -0.75 1.93 -3.89
N PRO A 101 -0.70 0.59 -3.75
CA PRO A 101 -1.92 -0.21 -3.63
C PRO A 101 -2.35 -0.52 -2.18
N SER A 102 -1.67 0.05 -1.17
CA SER A 102 -1.97 -0.23 0.24
C SER A 102 -3.16 0.57 0.77
N ASP A 103 -4.21 -0.13 1.18
CA ASP A 103 -5.31 0.45 1.97
C ASP A 103 -4.81 0.96 3.34
N MET A 104 -3.88 0.23 3.96
CA MET A 104 -3.29 0.61 5.25
C MET A 104 -2.54 1.95 5.17
N CYS A 105 -1.79 2.20 4.11
CA CYS A 105 -1.09 3.48 3.92
C CYS A 105 -2.07 4.67 3.82
N VAL A 106 -3.26 4.46 3.24
CA VAL A 106 -4.28 5.52 3.18
C VAL A 106 -4.76 5.88 4.60
N ALA A 107 -5.05 4.88 5.42
CA ALA A 107 -5.44 5.11 6.82
C ALA A 107 -4.32 5.76 7.64
N LEU A 108 -3.08 5.28 7.49
CA LEU A 108 -1.92 5.83 8.19
C LEU A 108 -1.64 7.28 7.80
N ALA A 109 -1.72 7.62 6.51
CA ALA A 109 -1.56 8.99 6.04
C ALA A 109 -2.64 9.92 6.61
N ALA A 110 -3.90 9.47 6.66
CA ALA A 110 -5.00 10.24 7.25
C ALA A 110 -4.88 10.41 8.77
N LEU A 111 -4.16 9.50 9.44
CA LEU A 111 -3.89 9.53 10.89
C LEU A 111 -2.57 10.23 11.25
N GLU A 112 -1.85 10.79 10.27
CA GLU A 112 -0.56 11.45 10.46
C GLU A 112 0.48 10.56 11.17
N ALA A 113 0.52 9.28 10.77
CA ALA A 113 1.40 8.26 11.33
C ALA A 113 2.90 8.48 11.06
#